data_AF-A0A1M3I7V6-F1
#
_entry.id   AF-A0A1M3I7V6-F1
#
_cell.length_a   1.000
_cell.length_b   1.000
_cell.length_c   1.000
_cell.angle_alpha   90.00
_cell.angle_beta   90.00
_cell.angle_gamma   90.00
#
_symmetry.space_group_name_H-M   'P 1'
#
loop_
_entity.id
_entity.type
_entity.pdbx_description
1 polymer ?
#
loop_
_entity_poly.entity_id
_entity_poly.type
_entity_poly.pdbx_seq_one_letter_code
_entity_poly.pdbx_strand_id
1 'polypeptide(L)'
;MRLGLPALPTPATGHTSFESVLSAGLDRVNDKVAHADELVRQFALDDSVPVHQVTIALEEARLSIELATQVRTRLVETYRELMNMQL
;
A
#
# COMPACT_ATOMS: atom_id res chain seq x y z
N MET A 1 42.10 -20.75 32.54
CA MET A 1 41.83 -20.13 31.22
C MET A 1 40.33 -20.16 30.97
N ARG A 2 39.65 -19.02 31.12
CA ARG A 2 38.22 -18.86 30.83
C ARG A 2 38.10 -18.58 29.32
N LEU A 3 37.69 -19.57 28.54
CA LEU A 3 37.36 -19.37 27.13
C LEU A 3 36.06 -18.55 27.07
N GLY A 4 36.19 -17.27 26.75
CA GLY A 4 35.07 -16.41 26.41
C GLY A 4 34.44 -16.90 25.11
N LEU A 5 33.16 -17.24 25.16
CA LEU A 5 32.36 -17.56 23.99
C LEU A 5 32.29 -16.31 23.09
N PRO A 6 32.57 -16.39 21.78
CA PRO A 6 32.27 -15.29 20.88
C PRO A 6 30.75 -15.09 20.87
N ALA A 7 30.30 -13.90 21.27
CA ALA A 7 28.91 -13.50 21.11
C ALA A 7 28.56 -13.60 19.62
N LEU A 8 27.62 -14.50 19.31
CA LEU A 8 27.12 -14.65 17.95
C LEU A 8 26.51 -13.29 17.52
N PRO A 9 26.84 -12.79 16.32
CA PRO A 9 26.22 -11.59 15.79
C PRO A 9 24.71 -11.85 15.71
N THR A 10 23.94 -11.09 16.48
CA THR A 10 22.48 -11.05 16.36
C THR A 10 22.20 -10.53 14.95
N PRO A 11 21.48 -11.27 14.09
CA PRO A 11 21.07 -10.73 12.82
C PRO A 11 20.18 -9.53 13.13
N ALA A 12 20.69 -8.32 12.88
CA ALA A 12 19.90 -7.10 12.83
C ALA A 12 18.98 -7.26 11.63
N THR A 13 17.85 -7.90 11.89
CA THR A 13 16.97 -8.34 10.85
C THR A 13 16.05 -7.16 10.58
N GLY A 14 16.47 -6.37 9.59
CA GLY A 14 15.72 -5.26 9.01
C GLY A 14 14.44 -5.82 8.39
N HIS A 15 13.48 -6.13 9.24
CA HIS A 15 12.17 -6.60 8.85
C HIS A 15 11.36 -5.39 8.43
N THR A 16 11.16 -5.21 7.13
CA THR A 16 10.10 -4.33 6.63
C THR A 16 8.81 -4.72 7.35
N SER A 17 8.31 -3.85 8.23
CA SER A 17 7.12 -4.14 9.03
C SER A 17 5.90 -4.17 8.12
N PHE A 18 4.92 -5.02 8.42
CA PHE A 18 3.65 -5.02 7.68
C PHE A 18 3.01 -3.62 7.67
N GLU A 19 3.11 -2.89 8.78
CA GLU A 19 2.71 -1.48 8.89
C GLU A 19 3.38 -0.62 7.81
N SER A 20 4.70 -0.72 7.63
CA SER A 20 5.41 0.07 6.61
C SER A 20 4.97 -0.26 5.20
N VAL A 21 4.69 -1.54 4.90
CA VAL A 21 4.16 -1.97 3.60
C VAL A 21 2.75 -1.44 3.39
N LEU A 22 1.90 -1.51 4.42
CA LEU A 22 0.53 -1.01 4.37
C LEU A 22 0.50 0.50 4.18
N SER A 23 1.29 1.26 4.95
CA SER A 23 1.41 2.71 4.82
C SER A 23 1.87 3.09 3.43
N ALA A 24 2.97 2.52 2.95
CA ALA A 24 3.47 2.76 1.60
C ALA A 24 2.45 2.35 0.52
N GLY A 25 1.64 1.32 0.77
CA GLY A 25 0.55 0.92 -0.10
C GLY A 25 -0.56 1.98 -0.17
N LEU A 26 -0.97 2.52 0.97
CA LEU A 26 -1.97 3.59 1.04
C LEU A 26 -1.48 4.88 0.37
N ASP A 27 -0.21 5.24 0.59
CA ASP A 27 0.43 6.38 -0.07
C ASP A 27 0.39 6.22 -1.60
N ARG A 28 0.71 5.03 -2.11
CA ARG A 28 0.62 4.72 -3.55
C ARG A 28 -0.81 4.82 -4.10
N VAL A 29 -1.82 4.42 -3.33
CA VAL A 29 -3.22 4.58 -3.76
C VAL A 29 -3.55 6.06 -3.87
N ASN A 30 -3.16 6.87 -2.88
CA ASN A 30 -3.36 8.31 -2.90
C ASN A 30 -2.66 8.96 -4.10
N ASP A 31 -1.41 8.59 -4.38
CA ASP A 31 -0.65 9.11 -5.51
C ASP A 31 -1.33 8.79 -6.85
N LYS A 32 -1.86 7.57 -7.02
CA LYS A 32 -2.58 7.17 -8.23
C LYS A 32 -3.88 7.96 -8.42
N VAL A 33 -4.63 8.20 -7.35
CA VAL A 33 -5.84 9.03 -7.39
C VAL A 33 -5.48 10.47 -7.78
N ALA A 34 -4.49 11.06 -7.11
CA ALA A 34 -4.04 12.42 -7.40
C ALA A 34 -3.52 12.56 -8.84
N HIS A 35 -2.80 11.57 -9.34
CA HIS A 35 -2.32 11.55 -10.72
C HIS A 35 -3.46 11.48 -11.74
N ALA A 36 -4.45 10.62 -11.50
CA ALA A 36 -5.63 10.53 -12.36
C ALA A 36 -6.42 11.85 -12.38
N ASP A 37 -6.64 12.47 -11.23
CA ASP A 37 -7.32 13.77 -11.10
C ASP A 37 -6.58 14.89 -11.85
N GLU A 38 -5.24 14.89 -11.77
CA GLU A 38 -4.42 15.85 -12.49
C GLU A 38 -4.53 15.66 -14.01
N LEU A 39 -4.47 14.43 -14.51
CA LEU A 39 -4.64 14.15 -15.93
C LEU A 39 -6.03 14.50 -16.46
N VAL A 40 -7.08 14.25 -15.67
CA VAL A 40 -8.46 14.68 -15.99
C VAL A 40 -8.54 16.20 -16.09
N ARG A 41 -7.92 16.91 -15.14
CA ARG A 41 -7.89 18.38 -15.16
C ARG A 41 -7.12 18.92 -16.36
N GLN A 42 -5.96 18.36 -16.67
CA GLN A 42 -5.17 18.77 -17.83
C GLN A 42 -5.92 18.52 -19.13
N PHE A 43 -6.54 17.35 -19.30
CA PHE A 43 -7.38 17.05 -20.46
C PHE A 43 -8.56 18.01 -20.63
N ALA A 44 -9.19 18.44 -19.53
CA ALA A 44 -10.28 19.40 -19.56
C ALA A 44 -9.84 20.83 -19.93
N LEU A 45 -8.57 21.18 -19.70
CA LEU A 45 -7.99 22.50 -19.99
C LEU A 45 -7.31 22.57 -21.36
N ASP A 46 -6.76 21.44 -21.82
CA ASP A 46 -6.03 21.32 -23.08
C ASP A 46 -6.21 19.90 -23.64
N ASP A 47 -6.84 19.79 -24.81
CA ASP A 47 -7.07 18.54 -25.56
C ASP A 47 -5.75 17.87 -26.03
N SER A 48 -4.60 18.48 -25.74
CA SER A 48 -3.26 17.93 -26.00
C SER A 48 -2.91 16.71 -25.14
N VAL A 49 -3.61 16.47 -24.02
CA VAL A 49 -3.44 15.23 -23.25
C VAL A 49 -4.13 14.07 -23.98
N PRO A 50 -3.39 13.00 -24.35
CA PRO A 50 -4.03 11.89 -25.02
C PRO A 50 -5.06 11.22 -24.10
N VAL A 51 -6.31 11.12 -24.56
CA VAL A 51 -7.42 10.52 -23.80
C VAL A 51 -7.11 9.13 -23.23
N HIS A 52 -6.29 8.34 -23.93
CA HIS A 52 -5.88 7.01 -23.48
C HIS A 52 -5.03 7.04 -22.20
N GLN A 53 -4.26 8.12 -21.96
CA GLN A 53 -3.48 8.26 -20.72
C GLN A 53 -4.39 8.55 -19.53
N VAL A 54 -5.41 9.39 -19.74
CA VAL A 54 -6.42 9.70 -18.72
C VAL A 54 -7.19 8.43 -18.33
N THR A 55 -7.64 7.66 -19.32
CA THR A 55 -8.39 6.42 -19.05
C THR A 55 -7.53 5.36 -18.36
N ILE A 56 -6.26 5.19 -18.76
CA ILE A 56 -5.33 4.28 -18.09
C ILE A 56 -5.14 4.69 -16.62
N ALA A 57 -4.86 5.97 -16.37
CA ALA A 57 -4.66 6.47 -15.02
C ALA A 57 -5.90 6.27 -14.12
N LEU A 58 -7.10 6.50 -14.67
CA LEU A 58 -8.36 6.24 -13.97
C LEU A 58 -8.55 4.76 -13.64
N GLU A 59 -8.28 3.85 -14.57
CA GLU A 59 -8.36 2.41 -14.30
C GLU A 59 -7.33 1.95 -13.26
N GLU A 60 -6.10 2.49 -13.32
CA GLU A 60 -5.08 2.21 -12.31
C GLU A 60 -5.49 2.68 -10.91
N ALA A 61 -6.04 3.88 -10.80
CA ALA A 61 -6.56 4.42 -9.54
C ALA A 61 -7.69 3.54 -9.00
N ARG A 62 -8.64 3.18 -9.87
CA ARG A 62 -9.77 2.30 -9.52
C ARG A 62 -9.30 0.93 -8.99
N LEU A 63 -8.45 0.24 -9.73
CA LEU A 63 -7.91 -1.07 -9.31
C LEU A 63 -7.16 -0.98 -7.98
N SER A 64 -6.43 0.12 -7.75
CA SER A 64 -5.68 0.34 -6.52
C SER A 64 -6.59 0.54 -5.31
N ILE A 65 -7.69 1.29 -5.48
CA ILE A 65 -8.72 1.47 -4.44
C ILE A 65 -9.43 0.15 -4.14
N GLU A 66 -9.77 -0.63 -5.18
CA GLU A 66 -10.38 -1.95 -5.01
C GLU A 66 -9.49 -2.87 -4.16
N LEU A 67 -8.19 -2.91 -4.48
CA LEU A 67 -7.21 -3.66 -3.70
C LEU A 67 -7.12 -3.15 -2.26
N ALA A 68 -7.02 -1.84 -2.04
CA ALA A 68 -6.97 -1.27 -0.69
C ALA A 68 -8.21 -1.61 0.14
N THR A 69 -9.38 -1.64 -0.50
CA THR A 69 -10.65 -2.01 0.15
C THR A 69 -10.66 -3.48 0.55
N GLN A 70 -10.12 -4.38 -0.28
CA GLN A 70 -9.98 -5.80 0.05
C GLN A 70 -9.04 -5.99 1.24
N VAL A 71 -7.88 -5.33 1.24
CA VAL A 71 -6.92 -5.39 2.37
C VAL A 71 -7.56 -4.87 3.65
N ARG A 72 -8.25 -3.71 3.60
CA ARG A 72 -8.98 -3.16 4.75
C ARG A 72 -10.01 -4.14 5.29
N THR A 73 -10.78 -4.76 4.40
CA THR A 73 -11.82 -5.74 4.77
C THR A 73 -11.18 -6.92 5.48
N ARG A 74 -10.11 -7.50 4.90
CA ARG A 74 -9.41 -8.64 5.49
C ARG A 74 -8.83 -8.32 6.86
N LEU A 75 -8.26 -7.12 7.05
CA LEU A 75 -7.73 -6.69 8.35
C LEU A 75 -8.83 -6.60 9.43
N VAL A 76 -9.99 -6.03 9.08
CA VAL A 76 -11.13 -5.94 10.00
C VAL A 76 -11.67 -7.33 10.33
N GLU A 77 -11.75 -8.23 9.36
CA GLU A 77 -12.17 -9.62 9.58
C GLU A 77 -11.20 -10.38 10.49
N THR A 78 -9.90 -10.31 10.22
CA THR A 78 -8.89 -10.96 11.06
C THR A 78 -8.93 -10.43 12.49
N TYR A 79 -9.11 -9.12 12.68
CA TYR A 79 -9.28 -8.54 14.01
C TYR A 79 -10.53 -9.08 14.73
N ARG A 80 -11.66 -9.20 14.03
CA ARG A 80 -12.90 -9.80 14.59
C ARG A 80 -12.72 -11.28 14.93
N GLU A 81 -12.05 -12.04 14.08
CA GLU A 81 -11.77 -13.46 14.27
C GLU A 81 -10.93 -13.70 15.54
N LEU A 82 -9.88 -12.91 15.75
CA LEU A 82 -9.06 -12.98 16.97
C LEU A 82 -9.87 -12.70 18.24
N MET A 83 -10.78 -11.71 18.22
CA MET A 83 -11.64 -11.43 19.38
C MET A 83 -12.66 -12.54 19.65
N ASN A 84 -13.19 -13.19 18.60
CA ASN A 84 -14.15 -14.27 18.73
C ASN A 84 -13.52 -15.61 19.19
N MET A 85 -12.21 -15.79 19.04
CA MET A 85 -11.51 -16.98 19.56
C MET A 85 -11.31 -16.96 21.08
N GLN A 86 -11.49 -15.80 21.73
CA GLN A 86 -11.26 -15.63 23.17
C GLN A 86 -12.54 -15.67 24.03
N LEU A 87 -13.72 -15.83 23.41
CA LEU A 87 -15.01 -16.03 24.07
C LEU A 87 -15.36 -17.53 24.19
#